data_AF-A0A7D4YRP5-F1
#
_entry.id   AF-A0A7D4YRP5-F1
#
_cell.length_a   1.000
_cell.length_b   1.000
_cell.length_c   1.000
_cell.angle_alpha   90.00
_cell.angle_beta   90.00
_cell.angle_gamma   90.00
#
_symmetry.space_group_name_H-M   'P 1'
#
loop_
_entity.id
_entity.type
_entity.pdbx_description
1 polymer ?
#
loop_
_entity_poly.entity_id
_entity_poly.type
_entity_poly.pdbx_seq_one_letter_code
_entity_poly.pdbx_strand_id
1 'polypeptide(L)'
;MVDDSGAPGRRTLFQQGVDGVLSRPRTLWALAALAMALDVAITGLGLSIGLAERNPLADATIDAVGLFGAGVVLKGGALAVGYAGWRLLPRFVPGTASLRNLVPLGVALPSWIAVGINTGLVLSVI
;
A
#
# COMPACT_ATOMS: atom_id res chain seq x y z
N MET A 1 -42.11 -18.25 -5.97
CA MET A 1 -40.98 -19.19 -5.91
C MET A 1 -40.12 -18.89 -7.12
N VAL A 2 -39.20 -17.93 -6.95
CA VAL A 2 -38.32 -17.46 -8.02
C VAL A 2 -37.07 -18.34 -7.96
N ASP A 3 -36.77 -19.00 -9.07
CA ASP A 3 -35.60 -19.85 -9.25
C ASP A 3 -34.36 -18.97 -9.47
N ASP A 4 -33.63 -18.68 -8.38
CA ASP A 4 -32.34 -18.00 -8.38
C ASP A 4 -31.19 -18.99 -8.64
N SER A 5 -31.28 -19.76 -9.72
CA SER A 5 -30.19 -20.63 -10.21
C SER A 5 -29.07 -19.81 -10.90
N GLY A 6 -28.52 -18.84 -10.18
CA GLY A 6 -27.35 -18.06 -10.57
C GLY A 6 -26.05 -18.74 -10.12
N ALA A 7 -25.52 -19.65 -10.96
CA ALA A 7 -24.14 -20.18 -10.95
C ALA A 7 -23.39 -20.21 -9.58
N PRO A 8 -23.59 -21.23 -8.73
CA PRO A 8 -23.03 -21.32 -7.38
C PRO A 8 -21.50 -21.49 -7.28
N GLY A 9 -20.77 -21.62 -8.40
CA GLY A 9 -19.32 -21.93 -8.39
C GLY A 9 -18.37 -20.73 -8.42
N ARG A 10 -18.80 -19.57 -8.94
CA ARG A 10 -17.85 -18.46 -9.25
C ARG A 10 -17.74 -17.42 -8.14
N ARG A 11 -18.81 -17.19 -7.37
CA ARG A 11 -18.82 -16.29 -6.19
C ARG A 11 -18.05 -16.89 -5.01
N THR A 12 -18.17 -18.19 -4.80
CA THR A 12 -17.51 -18.96 -3.73
C THR A 12 -16.00 -18.98 -3.88
N LEU A 13 -15.47 -19.22 -5.09
CA LEU A 13 -14.02 -19.23 -5.33
C LEU A 13 -13.37 -17.85 -5.12
N PHE A 14 -14.02 -16.78 -5.58
CA PHE A 14 -13.50 -15.42 -5.38
C PHE A 14 -13.50 -15.03 -3.89
N GLN A 15 -14.58 -15.34 -3.16
CA GLN A 15 -14.65 -15.09 -1.72
C GLN A 15 -13.61 -15.90 -0.96
N GLN A 16 -13.45 -17.19 -1.27
CA GLN A 16 -12.40 -18.03 -0.67
C GLN A 16 -10.98 -17.48 -0.94
N GLY A 17 -10.73 -16.96 -2.14
CA GLY A 17 -9.47 -16.32 -2.49
C GLY A 17 -9.21 -15.06 -1.67
N VAL A 18 -10.22 -14.17 -1.58
CA VAL A 18 -10.15 -12.94 -0.78
C VAL A 18 -9.93 -13.26 0.70
N ASP A 19 -10.70 -14.20 1.25
CA ASP A 19 -10.56 -14.64 2.64
C ASP A 19 -9.17 -15.27 2.89
N GLY A 20 -8.66 -16.03 1.92
CA GLY A 20 -7.31 -16.59 1.93
C GLY A 20 -6.21 -15.51 1.96
N VAL A 21 -6.37 -14.41 1.23
CA VAL A 21 -5.43 -13.28 1.25
C VAL A 21 -5.56 -12.47 2.54
N LEU A 22 -6.79 -12.15 2.95
CA LEU A 22 -7.06 -11.38 4.16
C LEU A 22 -6.67 -12.15 5.43
N SER A 23 -6.65 -13.48 5.41
CA SER A 23 -6.18 -14.29 6.55
C SER A 23 -4.66 -14.22 6.78
N ARG A 24 -3.89 -13.60 5.87
CA ARG A 24 -2.42 -13.51 5.94
C ARG A 24 -1.92 -12.07 6.18
N PRO A 25 -2.17 -11.48 7.36
CA PRO A 25 -1.83 -10.08 7.63
C PRO A 25 -0.33 -9.79 7.50
N ARG A 26 0.54 -10.75 7.84
CA ARG A 26 2.00 -10.58 7.70
C ARG A 26 2.42 -10.38 6.25
N THR A 27 1.83 -11.14 5.32
CA THR A 27 2.11 -11.01 3.89
C THR A 27 1.63 -9.66 3.36
N LEU A 28 0.45 -9.20 3.79
CA LEU A 28 -0.07 -7.88 3.40
C LEU A 28 0.82 -6.73 3.88
N TRP A 29 1.28 -6.80 5.13
CA TRP A 29 2.24 -5.82 5.67
C TRP A 29 3.60 -5.88 4.96
N ALA A 30 4.08 -7.08 4.63
CA ALA A 30 5.32 -7.23 3.86
C ALA A 30 5.19 -6.63 2.45
N LEU A 31 4.06 -6.83 1.77
CA LEU A 31 3.78 -6.22 0.46
C LEU A 31 3.69 -4.70 0.55
N ALA A 32 3.09 -4.16 1.61
CA ALA A 32 3.05 -2.71 1.85
C ALA A 32 4.45 -2.14 2.08
N ALA A 33 5.24 -2.76 2.96
CA ALA A 33 6.60 -2.34 3.24
C ALA A 33 7.51 -2.43 2.00
N LEU A 34 7.38 -3.49 1.22
CA LEU A 34 8.10 -3.67 -0.03
C LEU A 34 7.74 -2.58 -1.04
N ALA A 35 6.46 -2.30 -1.24
CA ALA A 35 6.00 -1.24 -2.14
C ALA A 35 6.60 0.11 -1.72
N MET A 36 6.58 0.43 -0.44
CA MET A 36 7.14 1.68 0.07
C MET A 36 8.66 1.78 -0.11
N ALA A 37 9.38 0.68 0.08
CA ALA A 37 10.83 0.65 -0.16
C ALA A 37 11.16 0.83 -1.64
N LEU A 38 10.43 0.13 -2.52
CA LEU A 38 10.57 0.28 -3.97
C LEU A 38 10.26 1.70 -4.40
N ASP A 39 9.21 2.32 -3.86
CA ASP A 39 8.82 3.69 -4.20
C ASP A 39 9.96 4.68 -3.91
N VAL A 40 10.58 4.59 -2.73
CA VAL A 40 11.75 5.42 -2.37
C VAL A 40 12.94 5.16 -3.30
N ALA A 41 13.20 3.90 -3.64
CA ALA A 41 14.30 3.54 -4.52
C ALA A 41 14.10 4.08 -5.94
N ILE A 42 12.88 3.96 -6.48
CA ILE A 42 12.54 4.46 -7.82
C ILE A 42 12.54 5.98 -7.85
N THR A 43 12.04 6.66 -6.80
CA THR A 43 12.18 8.11 -6.67
C THR A 43 13.66 8.52 -6.71
N GLY A 44 14.53 7.82 -5.95
CA GLY A 44 15.97 8.08 -5.98
C GLY A 44 16.59 7.89 -7.35
N LEU A 45 16.21 6.83 -8.06
CA LEU A 45 16.64 6.60 -9.44
C LEU A 45 16.17 7.72 -10.37
N GLY A 46 14.89 8.12 -10.28
CA GLY A 46 14.33 9.22 -11.04
C GLY A 46 15.09 10.54 -10.83
N LEU A 47 15.34 10.89 -9.56
CA LEU A 47 16.12 12.07 -9.22
C LEU A 47 17.55 12.00 -9.80
N SER A 48 18.18 10.82 -9.78
CA SER A 48 19.53 10.64 -10.33
C SER A 48 19.63 10.81 -11.85
N ILE A 49 18.52 10.60 -12.57
CA ILE A 49 18.43 10.82 -14.03
C ILE A 49 17.82 12.19 -14.39
N GLY A 50 17.66 13.08 -13.40
CA GLY A 50 17.22 14.47 -13.61
C GLY A 50 15.71 14.69 -13.60
N LEU A 51 14.89 13.68 -13.22
CA LEU A 51 13.49 13.93 -12.90
C LEU A 51 13.38 14.74 -11.61
N ALA A 52 12.34 15.56 -11.50
CA ALA A 52 12.04 16.32 -10.30
C ALA A 52 10.93 15.63 -9.50
N GLU A 53 11.05 15.63 -8.17
CA GLU A 53 9.95 15.24 -7.29
C GLU A 53 8.79 16.23 -7.45
N ARG A 54 7.57 15.71 -7.63
CA ARG A 54 6.38 16.52 -7.89
C ARG A 54 5.48 16.64 -6.68
N ASN A 55 5.69 15.82 -5.66
CA ASN A 55 4.99 15.90 -4.40
C ASN A 55 5.67 16.95 -3.50
N PRO A 56 5.05 18.13 -3.26
CA PRO A 56 5.69 19.21 -2.51
C PRO A 56 6.05 18.81 -1.07
N LEU A 57 5.27 17.90 -0.47
CA LEU A 57 5.55 17.40 0.86
C LEU A 57 6.78 16.47 0.84
N ALA A 58 6.90 15.62 -0.18
CA ALA A 58 8.05 14.75 -0.33
C ALA A 58 9.32 15.57 -0.60
N ASP A 59 9.24 16.50 -1.54
CA ASP A 59 10.32 17.42 -1.92
C ASP A 59 10.84 18.21 -0.71
N ALA A 60 9.95 18.89 0.03
CA ALA A 60 10.33 19.62 1.23
C ALA A 60 10.93 18.73 2.34
N THR A 61 10.50 17.46 2.42
CA THR A 61 11.07 16.52 3.40
C THR A 61 12.45 16.03 2.94
N ILE A 62 12.63 15.77 1.64
CA ILE A 62 13.92 15.40 1.05
C ILE A 62 14.93 16.52 1.26
N ASP A 63 14.53 17.77 1.07
CA ASP A 63 15.38 18.94 1.34
C ASP A 63 15.79 19.04 2.80
N ALA A 64 14.91 18.68 3.73
CA ALA A 64 15.16 18.79 5.17
C ALA A 64 16.04 17.66 5.73
N VAL A 65 15.83 16.42 5.28
CA VAL A 65 16.45 15.23 5.91
C VAL A 65 17.11 14.26 4.92
N GLY A 66 17.23 14.64 3.65
CA GLY A 66 17.73 13.81 2.56
C GLY A 66 16.73 12.74 2.11
N LEU A 67 16.99 12.12 0.96
CA LEU A 67 16.10 11.12 0.36
C LEU A 67 15.80 9.95 1.30
N PHE A 68 16.84 9.38 1.92
CA PHE A 68 16.66 8.25 2.83
C PHE A 68 15.88 8.65 4.10
N GLY A 69 16.20 9.82 4.66
CA GLY A 69 15.48 10.36 5.81
C GLY A 69 14.00 10.60 5.49
N ALA A 70 13.71 11.18 4.32
CA ALA A 70 12.35 11.41 3.86
C ALA A 70 11.59 10.10 3.64
N GLY A 71 12.23 9.10 3.07
CA GLY A 71 11.69 7.74 2.98
C GLY A 71 11.31 7.18 4.35
N VAL A 72 12.22 7.24 5.32
CA VAL A 72 11.95 6.76 6.69
C VAL A 72 10.82 7.53 7.35
N VAL A 73 10.80 8.87 7.26
CA VAL A 73 9.77 9.71 7.90
C VAL A 73 8.41 9.50 7.26
N LEU A 74 8.30 9.62 5.94
CA LEU A 74 7.02 9.58 5.24
C LEU A 74 6.45 8.15 5.19
N LYS A 75 7.27 7.18 4.79
CA LYS A 75 6.84 5.78 4.71
C LYS A 75 6.69 5.17 6.09
N GLY A 76 7.63 5.43 7.00
CA GLY A 76 7.53 4.98 8.39
C GLY A 76 6.31 5.57 9.10
N GLY A 77 6.01 6.86 8.88
CA GLY A 77 4.81 7.51 9.38
C GLY A 77 3.53 6.86 8.84
N ALA A 78 3.45 6.62 7.53
CA ALA A 78 2.30 5.93 6.92
C ALA A 78 2.12 4.50 7.46
N LEU A 79 3.21 3.73 7.60
CA LEU A 79 3.19 2.39 8.19
C LEU A 79 2.77 2.43 9.65
N ALA A 80 3.26 3.39 10.43
CA ALA A 80 2.91 3.55 11.84
C ALA A 80 1.43 3.91 12.03
N VAL A 81 0.90 4.85 11.24
CA VAL A 81 -0.52 5.21 11.24
C VAL A 81 -1.38 4.02 10.82
N GLY A 82 -1.01 3.33 9.75
CA GLY A 82 -1.70 2.13 9.31
C GLY A 82 -1.68 1.02 10.37
N TYR A 83 -0.54 0.79 11.02
CA TYR A 83 -0.40 -0.23 12.05
C TYR A 83 -1.21 0.11 13.30
N ALA A 84 -1.19 1.37 13.72
CA ALA A 84 -2.03 1.87 14.79
C ALA A 84 -3.51 1.64 14.46
N GLY A 85 -3.95 2.02 13.26
CA GLY A 85 -5.30 1.76 12.77
C GLY A 85 -5.65 0.28 12.81
N TRP A 86 -4.78 -0.59 12.30
CA TRP A 86 -4.96 -2.06 12.32
C TRP A 86 -5.13 -2.63 13.74
N ARG A 87 -4.39 -2.12 14.72
CA ARG A 87 -4.46 -2.54 16.13
C ARG A 87 -5.70 -2.00 16.84
N LEU A 88 -6.09 -0.78 16.51
CA LEU A 88 -7.14 -0.03 17.21
C LEU A 88 -8.54 -0.28 16.63
N LEU A 89 -8.66 -0.65 15.35
CA LEU A 89 -9.94 -0.84 14.68
C LEU A 89 -10.92 -1.77 15.44
N PRO A 90 -10.52 -2.96 15.91
CA PRO A 90 -11.44 -3.85 16.63
C PRO A 90 -11.83 -3.32 18.02
N ARG A 91 -11.06 -2.38 18.58
CA ARG A 91 -11.34 -1.77 19.89
C ARG A 91 -12.35 -0.64 19.78
N PHE A 92 -12.28 0.15 18.70
CA PHE A 92 -13.17 1.29 18.49
C PHE A 92 -14.46 0.93 17.76
N VAL A 93 -14.44 -0.12 16.92
CA VAL A 93 -15.61 -0.54 16.14
C VAL A 93 -15.88 -2.03 16.36
N PRO A 94 -16.75 -2.39 17.31
CA PRO A 94 -17.15 -3.78 17.53
C PRO A 94 -17.67 -4.44 16.24
N GLY A 95 -17.32 -5.70 16.01
CA GLY A 95 -17.71 -6.44 14.80
C GLY A 95 -16.76 -6.30 13.60
N THR A 96 -15.73 -5.44 13.66
CA THR A 96 -14.77 -5.23 12.54
C THR A 96 -13.52 -6.10 12.62
N ALA A 97 -13.48 -7.10 13.50
CA ALA A 97 -12.31 -7.95 13.70
C ALA A 97 -11.87 -8.69 12.42
N SER A 98 -12.82 -9.05 11.55
CA SER A 98 -12.57 -9.65 10.23
C SER A 98 -12.04 -8.63 9.21
N LEU A 99 -12.47 -7.37 9.31
CA LEU A 99 -12.16 -6.31 8.36
C LEU A 99 -10.82 -5.62 8.61
N ARG A 100 -10.22 -5.78 9.80
CA ARG A 100 -8.95 -5.11 10.14
C ARG A 100 -7.86 -5.37 9.10
N ASN A 101 -7.83 -6.54 8.46
CA ASN A 101 -6.81 -6.89 7.47
C ASN A 101 -6.98 -6.14 6.13
N LEU A 102 -8.06 -5.38 5.95
CA LEU A 102 -8.18 -4.39 4.87
C LEU A 102 -7.23 -3.19 5.09
N VAL A 103 -6.81 -2.90 6.32
CA VAL A 103 -5.90 -1.79 6.61
C VAL A 103 -4.55 -1.92 5.88
N PRO A 104 -3.77 -3.02 6.05
CA PRO A 104 -2.53 -3.16 5.28
C PRO A 104 -2.77 -3.22 3.77
N LEU A 105 -3.92 -3.71 3.31
CA LEU A 105 -4.29 -3.68 1.89
C LEU A 105 -4.47 -2.25 1.39
N GLY A 106 -5.18 -1.41 2.16
CA GLY A 106 -5.38 0.01 1.89
C GLY A 106 -4.08 0.82 1.93
N VAL A 107 -3.06 0.35 2.64
CA VAL A 107 -1.71 0.93 2.58
C VAL A 107 -0.94 0.43 1.36
N ALA A 108 -1.01 -0.87 1.06
CA ALA A 108 -0.27 -1.51 -0.01
C ALA A 108 -0.71 -1.04 -1.40
N LEU A 109 -2.02 -1.02 -1.68
CA LEU A 109 -2.56 -0.70 -3.00
C LEU A 109 -2.13 0.67 -3.54
N PRO A 110 -2.34 1.80 -2.83
CA PRO A 110 -1.88 3.10 -3.32
C PRO A 110 -0.35 3.16 -3.42
N SER A 111 0.38 2.47 -2.53
CA SER A 111 1.84 2.41 -2.60
C SER A 111 2.32 1.70 -3.88
N TRP A 112 1.68 0.59 -4.27
CA TRP A 112 1.99 -0.10 -5.52
C TRP A 112 1.60 0.69 -6.77
N ILE A 113 0.51 1.44 -6.72
CA ILE A 113 0.13 2.36 -7.80
C ILE A 113 1.22 3.43 -7.98
N ALA A 114 1.69 4.04 -6.89
CA ALA A 114 2.78 5.01 -6.93
C ALA A 114 4.06 4.41 -7.52
N VAL A 115 4.45 3.21 -7.08
CA VAL A 115 5.58 2.45 -7.66
C VAL A 115 5.41 2.29 -9.17
N GLY A 116 4.23 1.88 -9.64
CA GLY A 116 3.95 1.70 -11.07
C GLY A 116 4.07 3.00 -11.88
N ILE A 117 3.52 4.10 -11.35
CA ILE A 117 3.62 5.43 -11.97
C ILE A 117 5.08 5.87 -12.05
N ASN A 118 5.80 5.81 -10.93
CA ASN A 118 7.20 6.23 -10.85
C ASN A 118 8.10 5.38 -11.75
N THR A 119 7.85 4.06 -11.80
CA THR A 119 8.56 3.16 -12.71
C THR A 119 8.31 3.55 -14.16
N GLY A 120 7.05 3.80 -14.54
CA GLY A 120 6.70 4.21 -15.90
C GLY A 120 7.38 5.52 -16.32
N LEU A 121 7.48 6.49 -15.40
CA LEU A 121 8.21 7.74 -15.65
C LEU A 121 9.69 7.49 -15.86
N VAL A 122 10.35 6.72 -14.99
CA VAL A 122 11.77 6.37 -15.13
C VAL A 122 12.02 5.67 -16.46
N LEU A 123 11.20 4.67 -16.82
CA LEU A 123 11.33 3.93 -18.08
C LEU A 123 11.04 4.77 -19.32
N SER A 124 10.32 5.88 -19.21
CA SER A 124 10.08 6.78 -20.35
C SER A 124 11.26 7.69 -20.69
N VAL A 125 12.23 7.81 -19.78
CA VAL A 125 13.38 8.72 -19.89
C VAL A 125 14.68 7.97 -20.21
N ILE A 126 14.72 6.67 -19.91
CA ILE A 126 15.83 5.76 -20.26
C ILE A 126 15.60 5.16 -21.64
#